data_AF-A0A0G2T570-F1
#
_entry.id   AF-A0A0G2T570-F1
#
_cell.length_a   1.000
_cell.length_b   1.000
_cell.length_c   1.000
_cell.angle_alpha   90.00
_cell.angle_beta   90.00
_cell.angle_gamma   90.00
#
_symmetry.space_group_name_H-M   'P 1'
#
loop_
_entity.id
_entity.type
_entity.pdbx_description
1 polymer ?
#
loop_
_entity_poly.entity_id
_entity_poly.type
_entity_poly.pdbx_seq_one_letter_code
_entity_poly.pdbx_strand_id
1 'polypeptide(L)'
;MTRTIVRRLAANAYAFSIPRKAFSSEAASEASSSIPVYPSPEHEEKRGFTNNVQQYDVAIVGGGMVGMALACSLASTPLTKQLNVAIIDSNPALQSKLLIKKEDPPDPRVSTVTPATVSLFKDVGAWEYVLQHRHAFFNKMQVWDYTGLGYTRYDAGDINKEVLGCVVENKVLHHALLSCIQNTELQKTIYTSRVTSMAVHPSSSSARTDSTSSTSALHNRGSLAKLELSDGSSLYAQLVVGSDGGKSRVRELAGFKTTGWSYPQNAIICTVEHTAENYCAWQRFLPAGP
;
A
#
# COMPACT_ATOMS: atom_id res chain seq x y z
N MET A 1 34.34 2.16 -49.88
CA MET A 1 33.93 3.56 -49.72
C MET A 1 33.56 3.79 -48.26
N THR A 2 34.46 4.43 -47.54
CA THR A 2 34.36 4.87 -46.14
C THR A 2 33.39 6.04 -46.05
N ARG A 3 32.39 6.02 -45.16
CA ARG A 3 31.57 7.20 -44.86
C ARG A 3 31.58 7.51 -43.37
N THR A 4 32.13 8.67 -43.09
CA THR A 4 32.40 9.32 -41.81
C THR A 4 31.12 9.82 -41.14
N ILE A 5 31.12 9.74 -39.81
CA ILE A 5 30.11 10.20 -38.86
C ILE A 5 30.07 11.74 -38.81
N VAL A 6 28.87 12.33 -38.76
CA VAL A 6 28.65 13.71 -38.29
C VAL A 6 27.64 13.68 -37.15
N ARG A 7 28.12 13.93 -35.93
CA ARG A 7 27.31 14.19 -34.72
C ARG A 7 26.94 15.67 -34.69
N ARG A 8 25.64 15.99 -34.65
CA ARG A 8 25.16 17.34 -34.28
C ARG A 8 25.05 17.44 -32.76
N LEU A 9 25.79 18.38 -32.17
CA LEU A 9 25.66 18.82 -30.79
C LEU A 9 24.50 19.81 -30.70
N ALA A 10 23.50 19.53 -29.87
CA ALA A 10 22.50 20.50 -29.45
C ALA A 10 22.79 20.91 -28.00
N ALA A 11 23.13 22.17 -27.80
CA ALA A 11 23.27 22.78 -26.48
C ALA A 11 21.89 23.27 -26.02
N ASN A 12 21.37 22.72 -24.93
CA ASN A 12 20.21 23.28 -24.24
C ASN A 12 20.68 23.85 -22.90
N ALA A 13 20.56 25.17 -22.78
CA ALA A 13 20.86 25.94 -21.58
C ALA A 13 19.77 25.71 -20.53
N TYR A 14 20.21 25.38 -19.31
CA TYR A 14 19.38 25.35 -18.11
C TYR A 14 19.31 26.75 -17.50
N ALA A 15 18.11 27.30 -17.34
CA ALA A 15 17.86 28.47 -16.50
C ALA A 15 17.14 28.01 -15.23
N PHE A 16 17.87 27.97 -14.11
CA PHE A 16 17.33 27.78 -12.77
C PHE A 16 16.80 29.13 -12.24
N SER A 17 15.53 29.18 -11.86
CA SER A 17 14.98 30.29 -11.05
C SER A 17 14.92 29.88 -9.58
N ILE A 18 15.62 30.62 -8.73
CA ILE A 18 15.62 30.50 -7.27
C ILE A 18 14.71 31.60 -6.69
N PRO A 19 13.76 31.30 -5.79
CA PRO A 19 12.96 32.33 -5.15
C PRO A 19 13.75 33.04 -4.04
N ARG A 20 13.84 34.38 -4.11
CA ARG A 20 14.35 35.23 -3.02
C ARG A 20 13.26 35.44 -1.97
N LYS A 21 13.51 35.03 -0.73
CA LYS A 21 12.80 35.50 0.47
C LYS A 21 13.22 36.94 0.76
N ALA A 22 12.26 37.83 1.00
CA ALA A 22 12.48 39.13 1.61
C ALA A 22 12.09 39.04 3.09
N PHE A 23 13.07 39.27 3.97
CA PHE A 23 12.85 39.69 5.35
C PHE A 23 12.61 41.21 5.33
N SER A 24 11.65 41.69 6.11
CA SER A 24 11.56 43.09 6.50
C SER A 24 11.13 43.19 7.96
N SER A 25 11.69 44.20 8.60
CA SER A 25 11.85 44.45 10.03
C SER A 25 11.01 45.66 10.48
N GLU A 26 10.80 45.75 11.80
CA GLU A 26 10.40 46.95 12.58
C GLU A 26 8.95 47.46 12.36
N ALA A 27 8.22 48.04 13.33
CA ALA A 27 8.59 48.69 14.60
C ALA A 27 7.42 48.65 15.62
N ALA A 28 7.73 49.06 16.84
CA ALA A 28 6.98 49.00 18.09
C ALA A 28 5.85 50.03 18.29
N SER A 29 5.01 49.80 19.32
CA SER A 29 4.51 50.85 20.21
C SER A 29 4.12 50.29 21.61
N GLU A 30 4.49 51.05 22.64
CA GLU A 30 4.26 50.81 24.07
C GLU A 30 2.82 51.16 24.50
N ALA A 31 2.30 50.50 25.54
CA ALA A 31 1.55 51.15 26.62
C ALA A 31 1.34 50.21 27.83
N SER A 32 1.61 50.76 29.01
CA SER A 32 1.51 50.23 30.37
C SER A 32 0.07 49.94 30.82
N SER A 33 -0.15 48.92 31.67
CA SER A 33 -0.77 49.08 33.00
C SER A 33 -1.02 47.78 33.78
N SER A 34 -0.63 47.82 35.06
CA SER A 34 -1.21 47.19 36.26
C SER A 34 -1.38 45.66 36.38
N ILE A 35 -0.62 45.12 37.33
CA ILE A 35 -0.78 43.81 38.01
C ILE A 35 -2.04 43.83 38.91
N PRO A 36 -2.72 42.68 39.05
CA PRO A 36 -3.02 42.17 40.39
C PRO A 36 -2.60 40.70 40.59
N VAL A 37 -1.99 40.46 41.75
CA VAL A 37 -1.65 39.14 42.32
C VAL A 37 -2.90 38.47 42.89
N TYR A 38 -2.98 37.13 42.81
CA TYR A 38 -3.62 36.12 43.70
C TYR A 38 -4.18 34.93 42.89
N PRO A 39 -4.38 33.73 43.49
CA PRO A 39 -3.49 32.87 44.23
C PRO A 39 -3.24 31.54 43.48
N SER A 40 -2.21 30.80 43.87
CA SER A 40 -1.93 29.43 43.40
C SER A 40 -3.01 28.43 43.82
N PRO A 41 -3.47 27.55 42.92
CA PRO A 41 -4.04 26.28 43.30
C PRO A 41 -3.11 25.14 42.88
N GLU A 42 -2.64 24.44 43.92
CA GLU A 42 -2.75 22.99 44.08
C GLU A 42 -2.07 22.06 43.05
N HIS A 43 -1.33 21.11 43.62
CA HIS A 43 -0.76 19.94 43.00
C HIS A 43 -1.77 19.20 42.13
N GLU A 44 -1.77 19.46 40.82
CA GLU A 44 -2.24 18.47 39.85
C GLU A 44 -1.21 17.34 39.82
N GLU A 45 -1.59 16.21 40.44
CA GLU A 45 -0.95 14.93 40.26
C GLU A 45 -0.66 14.71 38.77
N LYS A 46 0.64 14.67 38.44
CA LYS A 46 1.12 14.15 37.17
C LYS A 46 0.53 12.75 36.99
N ARG A 47 -0.56 12.64 36.23
CA ARG A 47 -0.96 11.38 35.60
C ARG A 47 0.25 10.91 34.82
N GLY A 48 0.94 9.92 35.38
CA GLY A 48 2.04 9.25 34.73
C GLY A 48 1.52 8.67 33.42
N PHE A 49 1.82 9.33 32.30
CA PHE A 49 1.80 8.69 31.00
C PHE A 49 2.91 7.65 31.02
N THR A 50 2.59 6.44 31.46
CA THR A 50 3.36 5.27 31.04
C THR A 50 3.16 5.17 29.53
N ASN A 51 4.03 5.82 28.77
CA ASN A 51 4.12 5.72 27.32
C ASN A 51 4.53 4.29 26.96
N ASN A 52 3.59 3.35 27.08
CA ASN A 52 3.82 1.97 26.70
C ASN A 52 3.70 1.91 25.18
N VAL A 53 4.81 2.15 24.49
CA VAL A 53 4.88 2.11 23.03
C VAL A 53 4.51 0.70 22.58
N GLN A 54 3.49 0.59 21.72
CA GLN A 54 2.94 -0.72 21.36
C GLN A 54 3.95 -1.54 20.54
N GLN A 55 4.01 -2.85 20.81
CA GLN A 55 4.88 -3.79 20.11
C GLN A 55 4.03 -4.78 19.30
N TYR A 56 4.47 -5.04 18.08
CA TYR A 56 3.84 -5.94 17.12
C TYR A 56 4.83 -6.99 16.63
N ASP A 57 4.32 -8.14 16.23
CA ASP A 57 5.14 -9.14 15.53
C ASP A 57 5.35 -8.69 14.07
N VAL A 58 4.29 -8.17 13.43
CA VAL A 58 4.34 -7.69 12.04
C VAL A 58 3.68 -6.32 11.93
N ALA A 59 4.36 -5.36 11.31
CA ALA A 59 3.78 -4.10 10.85
C ALA A 59 3.68 -4.09 9.33
N ILE A 60 2.47 -4.10 8.81
CA ILE A 60 2.15 -4.00 7.38
C ILE A 60 1.91 -2.52 7.06
N VAL A 61 2.82 -1.90 6.33
CA VAL A 61 2.72 -0.49 5.91
C VAL A 61 2.14 -0.44 4.51
N GLY A 62 0.88 -0.03 4.41
CA GLY A 62 0.08 -0.03 3.18
C GLY A 62 -1.04 -1.05 3.24
N GLY A 63 -2.26 -0.58 3.46
CA GLY A 63 -3.52 -1.31 3.55
C GLY A 63 -4.28 -1.38 2.23
N GLY A 64 -3.58 -1.32 1.10
CA GLY A 64 -4.15 -1.65 -0.21
C GLY A 64 -4.40 -3.15 -0.38
N MET A 65 -4.77 -3.58 -1.60
CA MET A 65 -5.05 -5.00 -1.89
C MET A 65 -3.91 -5.95 -1.47
N VAL A 66 -2.64 -5.56 -1.69
CA VAL A 66 -1.48 -6.39 -1.36
C VAL A 66 -1.29 -6.57 0.14
N GLY A 67 -1.31 -5.48 0.91
CA GLY A 67 -1.14 -5.55 2.37
C GLY A 67 -2.32 -6.24 3.06
N MET A 68 -3.54 -6.00 2.57
CA MET A 68 -4.73 -6.69 3.07
C MET A 68 -4.70 -8.19 2.74
N ALA A 69 -4.24 -8.57 1.54
CA ALA A 69 -4.06 -9.97 1.19
C ALA A 69 -3.07 -10.67 2.13
N LEU A 70 -1.93 -10.03 2.42
CA LEU A 70 -0.98 -10.54 3.40
C LEU A 70 -1.60 -10.67 4.80
N ALA A 71 -2.31 -9.64 5.27
CA ALA A 71 -2.97 -9.69 6.58
C ALA A 71 -3.97 -10.85 6.67
N CYS A 72 -4.76 -11.07 5.61
CA CYS A 72 -5.70 -12.19 5.55
C CYS A 72 -4.98 -13.53 5.53
N SER A 73 -3.88 -13.67 4.77
CA SER A 73 -3.06 -14.89 4.76
C SER A 73 -2.42 -15.20 6.11
N LEU A 74 -1.97 -14.17 6.84
CA LEU A 74 -1.46 -14.34 8.21
C LEU A 74 -2.57 -14.82 9.16
N ALA A 75 -3.79 -14.31 8.99
CA ALA A 75 -4.94 -14.70 9.79
C ALA A 75 -5.44 -16.13 9.48
N SER A 76 -5.39 -16.56 8.21
CA SER A 76 -5.90 -17.87 7.77
C SER A 76 -4.90 -19.01 8.00
N THR A 77 -3.61 -18.71 8.20
CA THR A 77 -2.57 -19.72 8.35
C THR A 77 -2.39 -20.12 9.83
N PRO A 78 -2.51 -21.41 10.19
CA PRO A 78 -2.44 -21.87 11.59
C PRO A 78 -1.18 -21.50 12.34
N LEU A 79 -0.04 -21.37 11.65
CA LEU A 79 1.25 -21.03 12.25
C LEU A 79 1.41 -19.53 12.55
N THR A 80 0.58 -18.67 11.97
CA THR A 80 0.71 -17.21 12.06
C THR A 80 -0.52 -16.51 12.62
N LYS A 81 -1.65 -17.22 12.81
CA LYS A 81 -2.90 -16.62 13.30
C LYS A 81 -2.81 -16.02 14.70
N GLN A 82 -1.78 -16.39 15.47
CA GLN A 82 -1.49 -15.88 16.81
C GLN A 82 -0.60 -14.62 16.81
N LEU A 83 -0.13 -14.16 15.64
CA LEU A 83 0.71 -12.96 15.55
C LEU A 83 -0.11 -11.69 15.85
N ASN A 84 0.51 -10.73 16.52
CA ASN A 84 -0.02 -9.39 16.69
C ASN A 84 0.40 -8.50 15.52
N VAL A 85 -0.57 -8.02 14.73
CA VAL A 85 -0.33 -7.33 13.45
C VAL A 85 -0.79 -5.87 13.48
N ALA A 86 0.11 -4.93 13.21
CA ALA A 86 -0.24 -3.55 12.90
C ALA A 86 -0.44 -3.39 11.39
N ILE A 87 -1.50 -2.70 10.98
CA ILE A 87 -1.72 -2.30 9.59
C ILE A 87 -1.74 -0.77 9.55
N ILE A 88 -0.88 -0.15 8.76
CA ILE A 88 -0.69 1.30 8.74
C ILE A 88 -0.98 1.83 7.34
N ASP A 89 -2.06 2.58 7.18
CA ASP A 89 -2.38 3.27 5.93
C ASP A 89 -3.32 4.45 6.16
N SER A 90 -3.03 5.57 5.53
CA SER A 90 -3.87 6.77 5.51
C SER A 90 -5.11 6.69 4.61
N ASN A 91 -5.35 5.57 3.93
CA ASN A 91 -6.45 5.42 2.97
C ASN A 91 -7.81 5.43 3.72
N PRO A 92 -8.67 6.44 3.50
CA PRO A 92 -9.97 6.52 4.16
C PRO A 92 -10.90 5.35 3.81
N ALA A 93 -10.67 4.65 2.70
CA ALA A 93 -11.44 3.46 2.33
C ALA A 93 -11.39 2.35 3.39
N LEU A 94 -10.36 2.32 4.25
CA LEU A 94 -10.27 1.35 5.35
C LEU A 94 -11.36 1.50 6.41
N GLN A 95 -12.00 2.68 6.48
CA GLN A 95 -13.09 2.97 7.43
C GLN A 95 -14.46 2.95 6.74
N SER A 96 -14.50 2.87 5.41
CA SER A 96 -15.74 2.94 4.64
C SER A 96 -16.37 1.56 4.45
N LYS A 97 -17.70 1.50 4.42
CA LYS A 97 -18.42 0.35 3.87
C LYS A 97 -18.52 0.51 2.36
N LEU A 98 -18.36 -0.58 1.62
CA LEU A 98 -18.63 -0.56 0.19
C LEU A 98 -20.13 -0.50 -0.03
N LEU A 99 -20.57 0.53 -0.76
CA LEU A 99 -21.93 0.65 -1.25
C LEU A 99 -21.83 0.78 -2.77
N ILE A 100 -22.25 -0.25 -3.47
CA ILE A 100 -22.39 -0.25 -4.94
C ILE A 100 -23.86 -0.45 -5.23
N LYS A 101 -24.52 0.57 -5.78
CA LYS A 101 -25.90 0.44 -6.24
C LYS A 101 -25.93 -0.20 -7.60
N LYS A 102 -27.03 -0.85 -7.99
CA LYS A 102 -27.10 -1.54 -9.28
C LYS A 102 -26.98 -0.56 -10.46
N GLU A 103 -27.51 0.63 -10.28
CA GLU A 103 -27.56 1.74 -11.23
C GLU A 103 -26.25 2.54 -11.35
N ASP A 104 -25.30 2.37 -10.43
CA ASP A 104 -24.02 3.08 -10.52
C ASP A 104 -23.23 2.61 -11.76
N PRO A 105 -22.50 3.46 -12.48
CA PRO A 105 -21.60 2.99 -13.54
C PRO A 105 -20.53 2.04 -12.97
N PRO A 106 -19.99 1.10 -13.78
CA PRO A 106 -18.84 0.29 -13.37
C PRO A 106 -17.65 1.16 -13.01
N ASP A 107 -16.91 0.76 -11.97
CA ASP A 107 -15.67 1.45 -11.61
C ASP A 107 -14.64 1.30 -12.75
N PRO A 108 -14.02 2.39 -13.23
CA PRO A 108 -13.04 2.29 -14.32
C PRO A 108 -11.77 1.53 -13.89
N ARG A 109 -11.47 1.46 -12.59
CA ARG A 109 -10.30 0.75 -12.08
C ARG A 109 -10.68 -0.70 -11.81
N VAL A 110 -10.57 -1.53 -12.83
CA VAL A 110 -10.69 -2.99 -12.73
C VAL A 110 -9.32 -3.67 -12.77
N SER A 111 -9.28 -4.91 -12.29
CA SER A 111 -8.17 -5.83 -12.49
C SER A 111 -8.67 -7.15 -13.07
N THR A 112 -7.91 -7.69 -14.01
CA THR A 112 -8.07 -9.07 -14.46
C THR A 112 -7.38 -9.99 -13.48
N VAL A 113 -8.14 -10.70 -12.65
CA VAL A 113 -7.63 -11.69 -11.71
C VAL A 113 -7.47 -13.05 -12.39
N THR A 114 -6.28 -13.63 -12.27
CA THR A 114 -5.95 -14.94 -12.81
C THR A 114 -6.49 -16.06 -11.90
N PRO A 115 -6.56 -17.32 -12.38
CA PRO A 115 -6.95 -18.45 -11.53
C PRO A 115 -6.11 -18.58 -10.25
N ALA A 116 -4.82 -18.21 -10.29
CA ALA A 116 -3.95 -18.20 -9.12
C ALA A 116 -4.38 -17.14 -8.09
N THR A 117 -4.73 -15.93 -8.54
CA THR A 117 -5.26 -14.88 -7.66
C THR A 117 -6.63 -15.26 -7.10
N VAL A 118 -7.50 -15.89 -7.90
CA VAL A 118 -8.77 -16.44 -7.43
C VAL A 118 -8.54 -17.49 -6.34
N SER A 119 -7.56 -18.39 -6.51
CA SER A 119 -7.20 -19.37 -5.48
C SER A 119 -6.77 -18.69 -4.19
N LEU A 120 -5.88 -17.70 -4.26
CA LEU A 120 -5.46 -16.92 -3.08
C LEU A 120 -6.66 -16.31 -2.34
N PHE A 121 -7.59 -15.70 -3.08
CA PHE A 121 -8.81 -15.11 -2.48
C PHE A 121 -9.72 -16.17 -1.85
N LYS A 122 -9.79 -17.38 -2.42
CA LYS A 122 -10.53 -18.51 -1.83
C LYS A 122 -9.85 -18.99 -0.55
N ASP A 123 -8.53 -19.16 -0.57
CA ASP A 123 -7.74 -19.65 0.57
C ASP A 123 -7.84 -18.73 1.79
N VAL A 124 -7.97 -17.42 1.56
CA VAL A 124 -8.18 -16.44 2.63
C VAL A 124 -9.66 -16.15 2.90
N GLY A 125 -10.60 -16.82 2.24
CA GLY A 125 -12.04 -16.64 2.45
C GLY A 125 -12.65 -15.34 1.89
N ALA A 126 -11.89 -14.56 1.11
CA ALA A 126 -12.37 -13.30 0.52
C ALA A 126 -13.16 -13.49 -0.79
N TRP A 127 -13.03 -14.63 -1.48
CA TRP A 127 -13.63 -14.80 -2.80
C TRP A 127 -15.16 -14.77 -2.82
N GLU A 128 -15.81 -15.27 -1.76
CA GLU A 128 -17.28 -15.28 -1.67
C GLU A 128 -17.86 -13.85 -1.71
N TYR A 129 -17.18 -12.90 -1.08
CA TYR A 129 -17.56 -11.49 -1.16
C TYR A 129 -17.51 -10.97 -2.60
N VAL A 130 -16.51 -11.38 -3.39
CA VAL A 130 -16.37 -10.97 -4.79
C VAL A 130 -17.55 -11.49 -5.63
N LEU A 131 -17.95 -12.74 -5.42
CA LEU A 131 -19.09 -13.36 -6.13
C LEU A 131 -20.42 -12.68 -5.84
N GLN A 132 -20.57 -12.07 -4.66
CA GLN A 132 -21.76 -11.31 -4.26
C GLN A 132 -21.76 -9.87 -4.80
N HIS A 133 -20.68 -9.43 -5.43
CA HIS A 133 -20.50 -8.08 -5.97
C HIS A 133 -20.18 -8.13 -7.47
N ARG A 134 -19.86 -6.98 -8.07
CA ARG A 134 -19.60 -6.87 -9.51
C ARG A 134 -18.32 -7.59 -9.92
N HIS A 135 -18.49 -8.60 -10.76
CA HIS A 135 -17.42 -9.39 -11.35
C HIS A 135 -17.87 -9.88 -12.73
N ALA A 136 -16.92 -10.21 -13.61
CA ALA A 136 -17.22 -10.75 -14.94
C ALA A 136 -16.19 -11.82 -15.31
N PHE A 137 -16.62 -13.07 -15.45
CA PHE A 137 -15.77 -14.14 -15.94
C PHE A 137 -15.61 -14.08 -17.46
N PHE A 138 -14.45 -14.47 -17.95
CA PHE A 138 -14.21 -14.69 -19.37
C PHE A 138 -13.51 -16.03 -19.57
N ASN A 139 -13.88 -16.73 -20.64
CA ASN A 139 -13.33 -18.04 -21.00
C ASN A 139 -12.61 -18.02 -22.35
N LYS A 140 -12.62 -16.88 -23.05
CA LYS A 140 -11.97 -16.71 -24.34
C LYS A 140 -11.02 -15.52 -24.30
N MET A 141 -9.94 -15.61 -25.05
CA MET A 141 -9.03 -14.51 -25.31
C MET A 141 -8.72 -14.47 -26.80
N GLN A 142 -8.73 -13.27 -27.38
CA GLN A 142 -8.31 -13.04 -28.75
C GLN A 142 -7.27 -11.94 -28.78
N VAL A 143 -6.13 -12.23 -29.39
CA VAL A 143 -5.02 -11.29 -29.54
C VAL A 143 -4.65 -11.19 -31.01
N TRP A 144 -4.58 -9.97 -31.55
CA TRP A 144 -4.22 -9.78 -32.94
C TRP A 144 -3.44 -8.48 -33.19
N ASP A 145 -2.68 -8.47 -34.27
CA ASP A 145 -1.95 -7.30 -34.75
C ASP A 145 -2.77 -6.50 -35.77
N TYR A 146 -2.49 -5.21 -35.92
CA TYR A 146 -3.20 -4.31 -36.83
C TYR A 146 -3.09 -4.74 -38.30
N THR A 147 -2.04 -5.45 -38.68
CA THR A 147 -1.85 -6.01 -40.04
C THR A 147 -2.77 -7.21 -40.30
N GLY A 148 -3.31 -7.83 -39.25
CA GLY A 148 -4.12 -9.06 -39.34
C GLY A 148 -3.33 -10.34 -39.55
N LEU A 149 -2.00 -10.28 -39.72
CA LEU A 149 -1.16 -11.46 -39.95
C LEU A 149 -0.76 -12.16 -38.63
N GLY A 150 -0.59 -11.40 -37.55
CA GLY A 150 -0.43 -11.93 -36.20
C GLY A 150 -1.80 -12.12 -35.55
N TYR A 151 -2.18 -13.36 -35.26
CA TYR A 151 -3.46 -13.68 -34.62
C TYR A 151 -3.32 -14.91 -33.73
N THR A 152 -3.90 -14.87 -32.54
CA THR A 152 -4.07 -16.04 -31.68
C THR A 152 -5.40 -15.98 -30.93
N ARG A 153 -5.96 -17.14 -30.66
CA ARG A 153 -7.19 -17.34 -29.91
C ARG A 153 -6.98 -18.44 -28.89
N TYR A 154 -7.48 -18.21 -27.69
CA TYR A 154 -7.48 -19.17 -26.60
C TYR A 154 -8.90 -19.39 -26.11
N ASP A 155 -9.25 -20.64 -25.86
CA ASP A 155 -10.45 -21.03 -25.11
C ASP A 155 -10.03 -21.76 -23.84
N ALA A 156 -10.69 -21.48 -22.72
CA ALA A 156 -10.43 -22.20 -21.47
C ALA A 156 -10.66 -23.70 -21.61
N GLY A 157 -11.61 -24.10 -22.48
CA GLY A 157 -11.91 -25.50 -22.79
C GLY A 157 -10.71 -26.26 -23.36
N ASP A 158 -9.81 -25.59 -24.09
CA ASP A 158 -8.63 -26.21 -24.69
C ASP A 158 -7.65 -26.77 -23.65
N ILE A 159 -7.74 -26.30 -22.40
CA ILE A 159 -6.93 -26.75 -21.27
C ILE A 159 -7.77 -27.36 -20.14
N ASN A 160 -8.99 -27.80 -20.44
CA ASN A 160 -9.95 -28.35 -19.48
C ASN A 160 -10.20 -27.43 -18.27
N LYS A 161 -10.34 -26.11 -18.53
CA LYS A 161 -10.73 -25.11 -17.55
C LYS A 161 -12.05 -24.46 -17.96
N GLU A 162 -12.82 -24.00 -16.98
CA GLU A 162 -14.09 -23.31 -17.23
C GLU A 162 -13.89 -21.84 -17.62
N VAL A 163 -12.87 -21.19 -17.05
CA VAL A 163 -12.58 -19.77 -17.21
C VAL A 163 -11.08 -19.53 -17.36
N LEU A 164 -10.73 -18.48 -18.09
CA LEU A 164 -9.35 -17.98 -18.18
C LEU A 164 -9.05 -16.99 -17.05
N GLY A 165 -10.06 -16.28 -16.56
CA GLY A 165 -9.92 -15.32 -15.47
C GLY A 165 -11.24 -14.60 -15.18
N CYS A 166 -11.15 -13.60 -14.32
CA CYS A 166 -12.28 -12.77 -13.94
C CYS A 166 -11.85 -11.30 -13.92
N VAL A 167 -12.68 -10.41 -14.45
CA VAL A 167 -12.51 -8.97 -14.31
C VAL A 167 -13.30 -8.53 -13.08
N VAL A 168 -12.64 -7.84 -12.15
CA VAL A 168 -13.25 -7.38 -10.90
C VAL A 168 -12.86 -5.93 -10.66
N GLU A 169 -13.81 -5.12 -10.19
CA GLU A 169 -13.53 -3.75 -9.75
C GLU A 169 -12.52 -3.77 -8.59
N ASN A 170 -11.50 -2.91 -8.64
CA ASN A 170 -10.43 -2.91 -7.63
C ASN A 170 -10.96 -2.62 -6.22
N LYS A 171 -12.00 -1.78 -6.12
CA LYS A 171 -12.68 -1.54 -4.84
C LYS A 171 -13.37 -2.80 -4.30
N VAL A 172 -13.95 -3.64 -5.15
CA VAL A 172 -14.55 -4.91 -4.74
C VAL A 172 -13.47 -5.85 -4.20
N LEU A 173 -12.34 -6.00 -4.91
CA LEU A 173 -11.21 -6.82 -4.43
C LEU A 173 -10.65 -6.31 -3.10
N HIS A 174 -10.48 -5.00 -2.96
CA HIS A 174 -10.00 -4.38 -1.72
C HIS A 174 -10.96 -4.58 -0.55
N HIS A 175 -12.26 -4.33 -0.76
CA HIS A 175 -13.27 -4.52 0.29
C HIS A 175 -13.52 -5.99 0.63
N ALA A 176 -13.35 -6.91 -0.31
CA ALA A 176 -13.39 -8.35 -0.02
C ALA A 176 -12.34 -8.73 1.01
N LEU A 177 -11.10 -8.27 0.82
CA LEU A 177 -10.00 -8.51 1.76
C LEU A 177 -10.18 -7.73 3.07
N LEU A 178 -10.64 -6.48 3.00
CA LEU A 178 -10.93 -5.67 4.20
C LEU A 178 -12.02 -6.30 5.06
N SER A 179 -13.10 -6.77 4.44
CA SER A 179 -14.20 -7.45 5.13
C SER A 179 -13.71 -8.77 5.74
N CYS A 180 -12.90 -9.54 5.01
CA CYS A 180 -12.28 -10.73 5.55
C CYS A 180 -11.46 -10.41 6.80
N ILE A 181 -10.46 -9.51 6.70
CA ILE A 181 -9.56 -9.23 7.83
C ILE A 181 -10.33 -8.68 9.04
N GLN A 182 -11.35 -7.85 8.85
CA GLN A 182 -12.18 -7.32 9.95
C GLN A 182 -12.89 -8.42 10.74
N ASN A 183 -13.28 -9.51 10.07
CA ASN A 183 -14.00 -10.63 10.68
C ASN A 183 -13.09 -11.75 11.22
N THR A 184 -11.76 -11.61 11.14
CA THR A 184 -10.84 -12.62 11.69
C THR A 184 -10.57 -12.43 13.18
N GLU A 185 -10.18 -13.52 13.84
CA GLU A 185 -9.71 -13.52 15.24
C GLU A 185 -8.25 -13.04 15.40
N LEU A 186 -7.54 -12.75 14.30
CA LEU A 186 -6.17 -12.23 14.33
C LEU A 186 -6.12 -10.96 15.19
N GLN A 187 -5.20 -10.93 16.16
CA GLN A 187 -4.91 -9.74 16.95
C GLN A 187 -4.33 -8.67 16.03
N LYS A 188 -5.08 -7.58 15.84
CA LYS A 188 -4.70 -6.54 14.88
C LYS A 188 -5.12 -5.15 15.32
N THR A 189 -4.34 -4.16 14.88
CA THR A 189 -4.66 -2.73 15.00
C THR A 189 -4.47 -2.06 13.65
N ILE A 190 -5.49 -1.32 13.19
CA ILE A 190 -5.42 -0.54 11.96
C ILE A 190 -5.19 0.93 12.31
N TYR A 191 -4.06 1.48 11.86
CA TYR A 191 -3.69 2.88 12.02
C TYR A 191 -4.01 3.64 10.74
N THR A 192 -4.86 4.67 10.85
CA THR A 192 -5.17 5.59 9.75
C THR A 192 -4.14 6.71 9.61
N SER A 193 -2.88 6.31 9.43
CA SER A 193 -1.72 7.20 9.47
C SER A 193 -0.67 6.78 8.43
N ARG A 194 0.35 7.63 8.21
CA ARG A 194 1.50 7.31 7.36
C ARG A 194 2.74 7.09 8.22
N VAL A 195 3.64 6.20 7.79
CA VAL A 195 4.99 6.10 8.37
C VAL A 195 5.81 7.32 7.94
N THR A 196 6.41 8.02 8.90
CA THR A 196 7.28 9.17 8.65
C THR A 196 8.76 8.81 8.78
N SER A 197 9.08 7.99 9.78
CA SER A 197 10.43 7.51 10.09
C SER A 197 10.44 6.03 10.47
N MET A 198 11.56 5.36 10.22
CA MET A 198 11.82 3.98 10.60
C MET A 198 13.27 3.85 11.07
N ALA A 199 13.46 3.28 12.25
CA ALA A 199 14.78 2.98 12.80
C ALA A 199 14.86 1.50 13.18
N VAL A 200 15.87 0.80 12.67
CA VAL A 200 16.15 -0.60 13.02
C VAL A 200 17.29 -0.58 14.02
N HIS A 201 17.04 -1.00 15.26
CA HIS A 201 18.07 -1.00 16.30
C HIS A 201 18.91 -2.27 16.20
N PRO A 202 20.13 -2.25 15.62
CA PRO A 202 20.94 -3.46 15.50
C PRO A 202 21.03 -4.12 16.87
N SER A 203 20.67 -5.39 16.94
CA SER A 203 20.73 -6.16 18.18
C SER A 203 22.17 -6.11 18.65
N SER A 204 22.41 -5.40 19.75
CA SER A 204 23.68 -5.39 20.44
C SER A 204 24.01 -6.84 20.75
N SER A 205 24.89 -7.45 19.97
CA SER A 205 25.59 -8.66 20.37
C SER A 205 26.36 -8.26 21.63
N SER A 206 25.78 -8.56 22.80
CA SER A 206 26.38 -8.18 24.08
C SER A 206 27.77 -8.82 24.13
N ALA A 207 28.81 -7.98 24.14
CA ALA A 207 30.03 -8.33 24.82
C ALA A 207 29.61 -8.72 26.25
N ARG A 208 29.84 -9.99 26.59
CA ARG A 208 29.57 -10.52 27.92
C ARG A 208 30.39 -9.71 28.93
N THR A 209 29.72 -8.98 29.81
CA THR A 209 30.33 -8.55 31.06
C THR A 209 29.51 -9.19 32.16
N ASP A 210 30.14 -10.12 32.87
CA ASP A 210 29.59 -10.79 34.04
C ASP A 210 29.19 -9.74 35.08
N SER A 211 27.90 -9.66 35.38
CA SER A 211 27.41 -9.09 36.63
C SER A 211 26.05 -9.68 36.96
N THR A 212 26.06 -10.49 38.00
CA THR A 212 24.96 -11.20 38.63
C THR A 212 23.89 -10.21 39.06
N SER A 213 22.73 -10.21 38.39
CA SER A 213 21.48 -9.62 38.90
C SER A 213 20.30 -10.24 38.18
N SER A 214 19.53 -11.01 38.93
CA SER A 214 18.28 -11.66 38.56
C SER A 214 17.23 -10.65 38.09
N THR A 215 16.91 -10.65 36.79
CA THR A 215 15.67 -10.11 36.24
C THR A 215 15.13 -11.07 35.18
N SER A 216 13.81 -11.18 35.17
CA SER A 216 12.96 -12.06 34.34
C SER A 216 13.53 -12.35 32.95
N ALA A 217 13.48 -13.62 32.55
CA ALA A 217 13.85 -14.15 31.24
C ALA A 217 13.45 -13.22 30.07
N LEU A 218 14.36 -12.31 29.73
CA LEU A 218 14.30 -11.54 28.51
C LEU A 218 14.76 -12.50 27.42
N HIS A 219 13.82 -13.27 26.88
CA HIS A 219 14.03 -13.96 25.61
C HIS A 219 14.65 -12.94 24.63
N ASN A 220 15.71 -13.35 23.93
CA ASN A 220 16.37 -12.60 22.86
C ASN A 220 15.34 -12.09 21.84
N ARG A 221 14.64 -10.99 22.14
CA ARG A 221 13.85 -10.24 21.16
C ARG A 221 14.90 -9.54 20.32
N GLY A 222 15.06 -10.01 19.09
CA GLY A 222 15.95 -9.38 18.12
C GLY A 222 15.65 -7.88 17.96
N SER A 223 16.51 -7.20 17.22
CA SER A 223 16.35 -5.80 16.79
C SER A 223 14.90 -5.48 16.40
N LEU A 224 14.16 -4.73 17.23
CA LEU A 224 12.86 -4.19 16.86
C LEU A 224 13.04 -2.99 15.94
N ALA A 225 12.19 -2.88 14.92
CA ALA A 225 12.06 -1.68 14.12
C ALA A 225 11.09 -0.71 14.82
N LYS A 226 11.56 0.51 15.14
CA LYS A 226 10.70 1.61 15.59
C LYS A 226 10.11 2.30 14.37
N LEU A 227 8.79 2.43 14.32
CA LEU A 227 8.06 3.23 13.32
C LEU A 227 7.47 4.46 14.00
N GLU A 228 7.65 5.63 13.38
CA GLU A 228 6.99 6.86 13.78
C GLU A 228 5.89 7.18 12.76
N LEU A 229 4.72 7.54 13.25
CA LEU A 229 3.53 7.76 12.45
C LEU A 229 3.24 9.26 12.32
N SER A 230 2.50 9.63 11.27
CA SER A 230 2.15 11.01 10.95
C SER A 230 1.23 11.69 11.97
N ASP A 231 0.59 10.92 12.85
CA ASP A 231 -0.24 11.41 13.96
C ASP A 231 0.57 11.64 15.25
N GLY A 232 1.90 11.49 15.19
CA GLY A 232 2.81 11.65 16.34
C GLY A 232 2.94 10.40 17.21
N SER A 233 2.16 9.34 16.95
CA SER A 233 2.31 8.07 17.65
C SER A 233 3.55 7.29 17.14
N SER A 234 3.97 6.30 17.91
CA SER A 234 5.03 5.38 17.51
C SER A 234 4.69 3.96 17.91
N LEU A 235 5.28 3.00 17.21
CA LEU A 235 5.16 1.57 17.52
C LEU A 235 6.46 0.85 17.19
N TYR A 236 6.61 -0.35 17.74
CA TYR A 236 7.73 -1.24 17.43
C TYR A 236 7.21 -2.50 16.74
N ALA A 237 7.96 -3.04 15.79
CA ALA A 237 7.65 -4.29 15.12
C ALA A 237 8.88 -5.19 14.97
N GLN A 238 8.69 -6.51 15.07
CA GLN A 238 9.75 -7.48 14.77
C GLN A 238 9.99 -7.59 13.26
N LEU A 239 8.93 -7.50 12.47
CA LEU A 239 8.97 -7.47 11.00
C LEU A 239 8.19 -6.26 10.48
N VAL A 240 8.77 -5.52 9.54
CA VAL A 240 8.08 -4.47 8.77
C VAL A 240 7.92 -4.95 7.33
N VAL A 241 6.70 -4.89 6.81
CA VAL A 241 6.39 -5.22 5.42
C VAL A 241 5.91 -3.95 4.71
N GLY A 242 6.66 -3.52 3.68
CA GLY A 242 6.28 -2.40 2.81
C GLY A 242 5.35 -2.84 1.68
N SER A 243 4.07 -2.50 1.78
CA SER A 243 3.02 -2.70 0.78
C SER A 243 2.30 -1.39 0.42
N ASP A 244 3.00 -0.27 0.52
CA ASP A 244 2.54 1.13 0.36
C ASP A 244 2.74 1.68 -1.08
N GLY A 245 2.78 0.79 -2.07
CA GLY A 245 2.68 1.10 -3.48
C GLY A 245 3.97 1.59 -4.16
N GLY A 246 3.83 2.14 -5.37
CA GLY A 246 4.96 2.51 -6.23
C GLY A 246 5.90 3.56 -5.60
N LYS A 247 5.36 4.47 -4.78
CA LYS A 247 6.11 5.48 -4.02
C LYS A 247 6.30 5.05 -2.54
N SER A 248 6.66 3.78 -2.35
CA SER A 248 6.83 3.17 -1.02
C SER A 248 7.80 3.97 -0.15
N ARG A 249 7.30 4.46 0.99
CA ARG A 249 8.06 5.15 2.02
C ARG A 249 8.92 4.18 2.81
N VAL A 250 8.43 2.96 3.05
CA VAL A 250 9.25 1.91 3.69
C VAL A 250 10.48 1.60 2.87
N ARG A 251 10.33 1.47 1.54
CA ARG A 251 11.45 1.23 0.63
C ARG A 251 12.49 2.36 0.68
N GLU A 252 12.03 3.62 0.68
CA GLU A 252 12.91 4.78 0.83
C GLU A 252 13.67 4.76 2.15
N LEU A 253 12.98 4.54 3.27
CA LEU A 253 13.56 4.50 4.61
C LEU A 253 14.54 3.33 4.79
N ALA A 254 14.32 2.21 4.12
CA ALA A 254 15.22 1.07 4.09
C ALA A 254 16.47 1.29 3.19
N GLY A 255 16.52 2.39 2.43
CA GLY A 255 17.64 2.68 1.52
C GLY A 255 17.65 1.81 0.25
N PHE A 256 16.55 1.17 -0.10
CA PHE A 256 16.47 0.32 -1.28
C PHE A 256 16.38 1.17 -2.55
N LYS A 257 17.36 0.99 -3.44
CA LYS A 257 17.41 1.64 -4.75
C LYS A 257 16.49 0.91 -5.73
N THR A 258 15.83 1.66 -6.59
CA THR A 258 15.01 1.13 -7.69
C THR A 258 15.56 1.56 -9.03
N THR A 259 15.52 0.66 -10.00
CA THR A 259 15.61 1.00 -11.42
C THR A 259 14.21 1.10 -11.99
N GLY A 260 13.97 2.08 -12.87
CA GLY A 260 12.67 2.32 -13.46
C GLY A 260 12.80 2.86 -14.87
N TRP A 261 11.81 2.55 -15.69
CA TRP A 261 11.68 3.05 -17.05
C TRP A 261 10.37 3.80 -17.18
N SER A 262 10.42 4.98 -17.76
CA SER A 262 9.20 5.67 -18.18
C SER A 262 8.79 5.11 -19.54
N TYR A 263 7.57 4.60 -19.65
CA TYR A 263 6.99 4.28 -20.93
C TYR A 263 6.42 5.57 -21.54
N PRO A 264 6.74 5.93 -22.79
CA PRO A 264 6.18 7.11 -23.45
C PRO A 264 4.74 6.84 -23.93
N GLN A 265 3.95 6.14 -23.11
CA GLN A 265 2.60 5.68 -23.38
C GLN A 265 1.72 5.97 -22.17
N ASN A 266 0.49 6.38 -22.43
CA ASN A 266 -0.55 6.53 -21.43
C ASN A 266 -1.64 5.51 -21.71
N ALA A 267 -2.19 4.90 -20.67
CA ALA A 267 -3.36 4.04 -20.79
C ALA A 267 -4.64 4.87 -20.58
N ILE A 268 -5.54 4.85 -21.55
CA ILE A 268 -6.89 5.37 -21.40
C ILE A 268 -7.77 4.21 -20.96
N ILE A 269 -8.56 4.41 -19.90
CA ILE A 269 -9.44 3.38 -19.36
C ILE A 269 -10.86 3.94 -19.34
N CYS A 270 -11.80 3.20 -19.93
CA CYS A 270 -13.21 3.54 -19.94
C CYS A 270 -14.06 2.28 -20.02
N THR A 271 -15.33 2.44 -19.68
CA THR A 271 -16.36 1.42 -19.89
C THR A 271 -17.02 1.68 -21.24
N VAL A 272 -17.09 0.65 -22.08
CA VAL A 272 -17.75 0.70 -23.39
C VAL A 272 -18.94 -0.24 -23.37
N GLU A 273 -20.11 0.27 -23.75
CA GLU A 273 -21.32 -0.53 -23.88
C GLU A 273 -21.30 -1.30 -25.21
N HIS A 274 -21.62 -2.59 -25.15
CA HIS A 274 -21.67 -3.47 -26.31
C HIS A 274 -23.12 -3.88 -26.57
N THR A 275 -23.47 -4.14 -27.83
CA THR A 275 -24.80 -4.58 -28.24
C THR A 275 -25.12 -6.04 -27.86
N ALA A 276 -24.12 -6.81 -27.45
CA ALA A 276 -24.24 -8.20 -27.03
C ALA A 276 -23.33 -8.47 -25.82
N GLU A 277 -23.67 -9.52 -25.08
CA GLU A 277 -22.84 -10.02 -23.98
C GLU A 277 -21.46 -10.44 -24.49
N ASN A 278 -20.42 -10.17 -23.70
CA ASN A 278 -19.05 -10.50 -24.05
C ASN A 278 -18.37 -11.33 -22.96
N TYR A 279 -17.88 -12.51 -23.34
CA TYR A 279 -17.09 -13.42 -22.51
C TYR A 279 -15.66 -13.61 -23.05
N CYS A 280 -15.24 -12.73 -23.97
CA CYS A 280 -13.94 -12.77 -24.61
C CYS A 280 -13.12 -11.52 -24.24
N ALA A 281 -11.91 -11.73 -23.73
CA ALA A 281 -10.93 -10.66 -23.60
C ALA A 281 -10.29 -10.40 -24.98
N TRP A 282 -10.28 -9.13 -25.40
CA TRP A 282 -9.73 -8.72 -26.69
C TRP A 282 -8.51 -7.84 -26.48
N GLN A 283 -7.46 -8.11 -27.26
CA GLN A 283 -6.28 -7.26 -27.32
C GLN A 283 -5.85 -7.09 -28.76
N ARG A 284 -5.82 -5.84 -29.22
CA ARG A 284 -5.38 -5.48 -30.56
C ARG A 284 -4.14 -4.63 -30.49
N PHE A 285 -3.03 -5.09 -31.06
CA PHE A 285 -1.84 -4.25 -31.19
C PHE A 285 -1.99 -3.29 -32.37
N LEU A 286 -1.78 -1.99 -32.12
CA LEU A 286 -1.67 -0.96 -33.15
C LEU A 286 -0.22 -0.43 -33.19
N PRO A 287 0.20 0.26 -34.26
CA PRO A 287 1.55 0.83 -34.35
C PRO A 287 1.91 1.77 -33.19
N ALA A 288 0.93 2.43 -32.58
CA ALA A 288 1.12 3.36 -31.45
C ALA A 288 1.02 2.69 -30.07
N GLY A 289 0.66 1.40 -30.01
CA GLY A 289 0.38 0.68 -28.77
C GLY A 289 -0.88 -0.18 -28.87
N PRO A 290 -1.09 -1.10 -27.92
CA PRO A 290 -2.35 -1.84 -27.78
C PRO A 290 -3.52 -0.96 -27.29
#